data_AF-A0A7R9EAD3-F1
#
_entry.id   AF-A0A7R9EAD3-F1
#
_cell.length_a   1.000
_cell.length_b   1.000
_cell.length_c   1.000
_cell.angle_alpha   90.00
_cell.angle_beta   90.00
_cell.angle_gamma   90.00
#
_symmetry.space_group_name_H-M   'P 1'
#
loop_
_entity.id
_entity.type
_entity.pdbx_description
1 polymer ?
#
loop_
_entity_poly.entity_id
_entity_poly.type
_entity_poly.pdbx_seq_one_letter_code
_entity_poly.pdbx_strand_id
1 'polypeptide(L)'
;MEELNYLSSKNLSNLSSDLCEEERYLPSADYLYQEPNTTTSYTNSGEVLIDYNYTIDCDATIGQLSSPYYQSALYILYGAIFVLALCGNGLVCYVVQASPRMRTVTNYFIVNLAVGDILMTLLCIPFSFVTTLLLQHWPFGRIMCSTVSYSQAMSVFVSAYTLVAISVDRYMAIMWPLKPRMSKTQAKVVILIVWTIAVITALPIPLVSQLIQPTEFFKTCGRFICEEHWEDKSMSLQNKNCGRFICEEHWEDKKEHEVSLQVRLVEKWGVSYLQPTEQAPG
;
A
#
# COMPACT_ATOMS: atom_id res chain seq x y z
N MET A 1 -21.13 20.91 52.45
CA MET A 1 -19.86 20.36 51.91
C MET A 1 -20.14 19.21 50.94
N GLU A 2 -21.10 19.39 50.03
CA GLU A 2 -21.51 18.31 49.10
C GLU A 2 -21.66 18.82 47.64
N GLU A 3 -21.67 20.14 47.39
CA GLU A 3 -21.67 20.70 46.03
C GLU A 3 -20.27 20.96 45.42
N LEU A 4 -19.22 21.07 46.23
CA LEU A 4 -17.85 21.32 45.72
C LEU A 4 -17.17 20.07 45.13
N ASN A 5 -17.66 18.87 45.44
CA ASN A 5 -17.14 17.62 44.87
C ASN A 5 -17.80 17.25 43.53
N TYR A 6 -18.99 17.80 43.22
CA TYR A 6 -19.70 17.49 41.98
C TYR A 6 -19.13 18.23 40.76
N LEU A 7 -18.58 19.43 40.96
CA LEU A 7 -17.94 20.22 39.90
C LEU A 7 -16.51 19.77 39.56
N SER A 8 -15.78 19.19 40.53
CA SER A 8 -14.44 18.60 40.28
C SER A 8 -14.51 17.31 39.46
N SER A 9 -15.55 16.49 39.69
CA SER A 9 -15.78 15.24 38.93
C SER A 9 -16.11 15.46 37.46
N LYS A 10 -16.84 16.53 37.10
CA LYS A 10 -17.21 16.83 35.71
C LYS A 10 -16.05 17.37 34.87
N ASN A 11 -15.10 18.07 35.49
CA ASN A 11 -13.91 18.54 34.78
C ASN A 11 -12.88 17.42 34.52
N LEU A 12 -12.79 16.41 35.40
CA LEU A 12 -11.95 15.23 35.14
C LEU A 12 -12.52 14.30 34.06
N SER A 13 -13.85 14.19 33.93
CA SER A 13 -14.45 13.34 32.88
C SER A 13 -14.25 13.93 31.49
N ASN A 14 -14.34 15.26 31.34
CA ASN A 14 -14.11 15.92 30.06
C ASN A 14 -12.63 15.89 29.65
N LEU A 15 -11.71 15.91 30.61
CA LEU A 15 -10.28 15.76 30.34
C LEU A 15 -9.92 14.32 29.92
N SER A 16 -10.67 13.30 30.35
CA SER A 16 -10.39 11.90 30.01
C SER A 16 -10.89 11.49 28.61
N SER A 17 -11.92 12.16 28.09
CA SER A 17 -12.46 11.88 26.74
C SER A 17 -11.58 12.40 25.61
N ASP A 18 -10.81 13.47 25.85
CA ASP A 18 -9.87 14.01 24.85
C ASP A 18 -8.52 13.25 24.83
N LEU A 19 -8.24 12.41 25.82
CA LEU A 19 -6.94 11.74 25.98
C LEU A 19 -6.86 10.32 25.37
N CYS A 20 -7.93 9.80 24.76
CA CYS A 20 -7.96 8.39 24.31
C CYS A 20 -7.64 8.16 22.81
N GLU A 21 -7.40 9.18 21.98
CA GLU A 21 -7.20 8.92 20.53
C GLU A 21 -6.12 9.74 19.81
N GLU A 22 -5.24 10.46 20.52
CA GLU A 22 -4.20 11.28 19.87
C GLU A 22 -2.74 10.88 20.18
N GLU A 23 -2.49 9.77 20.91
CA GLU A 23 -1.11 9.41 21.32
C GLU A 23 -0.42 8.35 20.45
N ARG A 24 -1.06 7.79 19.41
CA ARG A 24 -0.45 6.70 18.62
C ARG A 24 0.19 7.10 17.28
N TYR A 25 0.12 8.39 16.93
CA TYR A 25 0.63 8.91 15.65
C TYR A 25 1.22 10.33 15.73
N LEU A 26 1.53 10.87 16.92
CA LEU A 26 2.26 12.14 17.01
C LEU A 26 3.73 11.91 16.60
N PRO A 27 4.21 12.49 15.49
CA PRO A 27 5.64 12.59 15.27
C PRO A 27 6.22 13.55 16.31
N SER A 28 7.50 13.36 16.63
CA SER A 28 8.28 14.12 17.61
C SER A 28 8.01 15.63 17.57
N ALA A 29 7.92 16.30 18.73
CA ALA A 29 7.76 17.75 18.88
C ALA A 29 8.84 18.64 18.20
N ASP A 30 9.73 18.05 17.39
CA ASP A 30 10.89 18.68 16.74
C ASP A 30 10.52 19.65 15.60
N TYR A 31 9.31 19.57 15.03
CA TYR A 31 8.83 20.54 14.04
C TYR A 31 8.15 21.76 14.70
N LEU A 32 8.06 21.77 16.04
CA LEU A 32 7.42 22.82 16.81
C LEU A 32 8.33 23.99 17.21
N TYR A 33 8.40 25.04 16.38
CA TYR A 33 8.91 26.38 16.75
C TYR A 33 7.87 27.30 17.41
N GLN A 34 8.25 27.85 18.56
CA GLN A 34 7.47 28.83 19.31
C GLN A 34 7.76 30.26 18.82
N GLU A 35 6.76 30.97 18.32
CA GLU A 35 6.86 32.43 18.14
C GLU A 35 6.66 33.16 19.49
N PRO A 36 7.33 34.30 19.73
CA PRO A 36 7.31 35.02 21.01
C PRO A 36 6.01 35.79 21.32
N ASN A 37 4.93 35.55 20.59
CA ASN A 37 3.74 36.42 20.61
C ASN A 37 2.68 35.88 21.60
N THR A 38 2.96 36.03 22.89
CA THR A 38 2.02 35.68 23.97
C THR A 38 0.82 36.63 23.96
N THR A 39 -0.35 36.13 23.56
CA THR A 39 -1.59 36.91 23.66
C THR A 39 -2.28 36.59 24.98
N THR A 40 -2.12 37.48 25.96
CA THR A 40 -2.77 37.36 27.26
C THR A 40 -4.15 38.01 27.19
N SER A 41 -5.21 37.22 27.29
CA SER A 41 -6.57 37.74 27.42
C SER A 41 -7.08 37.51 28.85
N TYR A 42 -7.75 38.52 29.40
CA TYR A 42 -8.37 38.46 30.71
C TYR A 42 -9.87 38.25 30.54
N THR A 43 -10.41 37.20 31.16
CA THR A 43 -11.86 37.04 31.25
C THR A 43 -12.42 37.97 32.32
N ASN A 44 -13.70 38.34 32.21
CA ASN A 44 -14.39 39.15 33.22
C ASN A 44 -14.47 38.45 34.61
N SER A 45 -14.16 37.15 34.67
CA SER A 45 -14.07 36.33 35.89
C SER A 45 -12.66 36.28 36.50
N GLY A 46 -11.66 36.94 35.91
CA GLY A 46 -10.28 36.99 36.44
C GLY A 46 -9.41 35.79 36.08
N GLU A 47 -9.84 34.95 35.14
CA GLU A 47 -9.02 33.85 34.61
C GLU A 47 -8.12 34.36 33.48
N VAL A 48 -6.85 33.96 33.52
CA VAL A 48 -5.84 34.30 32.49
C VAL A 48 -5.80 33.16 31.47
N LEU A 49 -6.19 33.44 30.23
CA LEU A 49 -6.02 32.52 29.11
C LEU A 49 -4.72 32.90 28.37
N ILE A 50 -3.75 32.00 28.41
CA ILE A 50 -2.51 32.11 27.63
C ILE A 50 -2.73 31.33 26.34
N ASP A 51 -2.92 32.05 25.23
CA ASP A 51 -2.94 31.43 23.91
C ASP A 51 -1.51 31.29 23.40
N TYR A 52 -1.05 30.05 23.24
CA TYR A 52 0.26 29.75 22.69
C TYR A 52 0.12 29.62 21.18
N ASN A 53 0.47 30.68 20.44
CA ASN A 53 0.49 30.62 18.99
C ASN A 53 1.74 29.86 18.51
N TYR A 54 1.53 28.65 18.04
CA TYR A 54 2.58 27.76 17.59
C TYR A 54 2.66 27.75 16.05
N THR A 55 3.86 27.93 15.49
CA THR A 55 4.06 27.99 14.03
C THR A 55 4.77 26.74 13.50
N ILE A 56 4.18 26.09 12.50
CA ILE A 56 4.75 24.90 11.86
C ILE A 56 5.83 25.29 10.87
N ASP A 57 7.06 24.82 11.12
CA ASP A 57 8.15 24.93 10.14
C ASP A 57 8.06 23.78 9.15
N CYS A 58 7.74 24.10 7.91
CA CYS A 58 7.65 23.12 6.84
C CYS A 58 9.02 22.71 6.29
N ASP A 59 10.09 23.47 6.54
CA ASP A 59 11.44 23.09 6.12
C ASP A 59 12.10 22.11 7.10
N ALA A 60 11.51 21.96 8.29
CA ALA A 60 11.86 20.90 9.22
C ALA A 60 11.70 19.53 8.53
N THR A 61 12.82 18.87 8.29
CA THR A 61 12.83 17.49 7.82
C THR A 61 12.27 16.59 8.91
N ILE A 62 11.11 15.97 8.67
CA ILE A 62 10.48 15.03 9.58
C ILE A 62 11.48 13.90 9.90
N GLY A 63 12.06 13.92 11.10
CA GLY A 63 12.83 12.81 11.65
C GLY A 63 14.25 12.58 11.07
N GLN A 64 15.09 13.61 10.96
CA GLN A 64 16.54 13.41 10.76
C GLN A 64 17.29 12.92 12.03
N LEU A 65 16.76 11.91 12.71
CA LEU A 65 17.52 11.14 13.72
C LEU A 65 18.22 9.91 13.10
N SER A 66 18.31 9.85 11.78
CA SER A 66 19.08 8.80 11.10
C SER A 66 20.54 9.23 10.99
N SER A 67 21.45 8.45 11.57
CA SER A 67 22.90 8.65 11.42
C SER A 67 23.29 8.85 9.93
N PRO A 68 24.25 9.74 9.60
CA PRO A 68 24.67 9.96 8.22
C PRO A 68 25.19 8.68 7.54
N TYR A 69 25.71 7.74 8.33
CA TYR A 69 26.10 6.41 7.85
C TYR A 69 24.89 5.59 7.37
N TYR A 70 23.75 5.68 8.06
CA TYR A 70 22.53 4.98 7.70
C TYR A 70 21.95 5.51 6.39
N GLN A 71 21.84 6.84 6.24
CA GLN A 71 21.36 7.45 4.99
C GLN A 71 22.26 7.10 3.81
N SER A 72 23.58 7.19 3.99
CA SER A 72 24.56 6.82 2.96
C SER A 72 24.43 5.35 2.56
N ALA A 73 24.24 4.46 3.53
CA ALA A 73 24.02 3.04 3.26
C ALA A 73 22.74 2.79 2.46
N LEU A 74 21.64 3.48 2.79
CA LEU A 74 20.38 3.38 2.03
C LEU A 74 20.52 3.89 0.60
N TYR A 75 21.21 5.02 0.37
CA TYR A 75 21.47 5.52 -0.98
C TYR A 75 22.24 4.52 -1.84
N ILE A 76 23.31 3.95 -1.29
CA ILE A 76 24.12 2.94 -1.98
C ILE A 76 23.28 1.69 -2.26
N LEU A 77 22.52 1.23 -1.27
CA LEU A 77 21.70 0.02 -1.40
C LEU A 77 20.61 0.17 -2.45
N TYR A 78 19.82 1.24 -2.39
CA TYR A 78 18.76 1.50 -3.38
C TYR A 78 19.34 1.66 -4.78
N GLY A 79 20.44 2.39 -4.93
CA GLY A 79 21.14 2.53 -6.21
C GLY A 79 21.66 1.21 -6.75
N ALA A 80 22.27 0.37 -5.89
CA ALA A 80 22.74 -0.95 -6.27
C ALA A 80 21.60 -1.87 -6.69
N ILE A 81 20.50 -1.93 -5.93
CA ILE A 81 19.31 -2.73 -6.27
C ILE A 81 18.76 -2.30 -7.63
N PHE A 82 18.62 -0.99 -7.87
CA PHE A 82 18.11 -0.47 -9.14
C PHE A 82 18.97 -0.92 -10.33
N VAL A 83 20.29 -0.72 -10.25
CA VAL A 83 21.22 -1.08 -11.33
C VAL A 83 21.26 -2.59 -11.53
N LEU A 84 21.40 -3.36 -10.46
CA LEU A 84 21.46 -4.82 -10.55
C LEU A 84 20.16 -5.43 -11.09
N ALA A 85 19.01 -4.94 -10.64
CA ALA A 85 17.72 -5.41 -11.11
C ALA A 85 17.51 -5.08 -12.59
N LEU A 86 17.81 -3.84 -13.02
CA LEU A 86 17.64 -3.43 -14.41
C LEU A 86 18.61 -4.16 -15.35
N CYS A 87 19.90 -4.20 -15.00
CA CYS A 87 20.91 -4.87 -15.81
C CYS A 87 20.72 -6.39 -15.82
N GLY A 88 20.43 -7.00 -14.67
CA GLY A 88 20.23 -8.44 -14.53
C GLY A 88 19.03 -8.93 -15.32
N ASN A 89 17.85 -8.34 -15.09
CA ASN A 89 16.64 -8.72 -15.81
C ASN A 89 16.69 -8.33 -17.30
N GLY A 90 17.33 -7.20 -17.63
CA GLY A 90 17.60 -6.82 -19.01
C GLY A 90 18.46 -7.84 -19.74
N LEU A 91 19.53 -8.34 -19.10
CA LEU A 91 20.40 -9.36 -19.65
C LEU A 91 19.66 -10.69 -19.86
N VAL A 92 18.80 -11.09 -18.92
CA VAL A 92 17.94 -12.29 -19.06
C VAL A 92 17.07 -12.18 -20.31
N CYS A 93 16.38 -11.06 -20.48
CA CYS A 93 15.59 -10.78 -21.68
C CYS A 93 16.43 -10.83 -22.96
N TYR A 94 17.60 -10.21 -22.94
CA TYR A 94 18.51 -10.16 -24.08
C TYR A 94 18.99 -11.56 -24.50
N VAL A 95 19.51 -12.37 -23.56
CA VAL A 95 20.10 -13.69 -23.85
C VAL A 95 19.07 -14.64 -24.46
N VAL A 96 17.84 -14.65 -23.93
CA VAL A 96 16.77 -15.52 -24.45
C VAL A 96 16.31 -15.09 -25.84
N GLN A 97 16.25 -13.78 -26.11
CA GLN A 97 15.89 -13.27 -27.43
C GLN A 97 17.01 -13.48 -28.45
N ALA A 98 18.26 -13.26 -28.08
CA ALA A 98 19.43 -13.36 -28.96
C ALA A 98 19.75 -14.81 -29.36
N SER A 99 19.50 -15.80 -28.48
CA SER A 99 19.84 -17.19 -28.75
C SER A 99 18.61 -18.04 -29.11
N PRO A 100 18.46 -18.50 -30.38
CA PRO A 100 17.35 -19.37 -30.78
C PRO A 100 17.30 -20.69 -30.00
N ARG A 101 18.46 -21.19 -29.57
CA ARG A 101 18.58 -22.43 -28.76
C ARG A 101 17.95 -22.28 -27.38
N MET A 102 17.91 -21.05 -26.84
CA MET A 102 17.32 -20.74 -25.54
C MET A 102 15.82 -20.44 -25.62
N ARG A 103 15.18 -20.49 -26.80
CA ARG A 103 13.73 -20.20 -26.94
C ARG A 103 12.86 -21.42 -26.58
N THR A 104 12.98 -21.88 -25.34
CA THR A 104 12.19 -22.98 -24.75
C THR A 104 11.03 -22.43 -23.93
N VAL A 105 10.04 -23.26 -23.58
CA VAL A 105 8.87 -22.84 -22.78
C VAL A 105 9.27 -22.28 -21.42
N THR A 106 10.15 -22.97 -20.70
CA THR A 106 10.67 -22.51 -19.41
C THR A 106 11.33 -21.14 -19.51
N ASN A 107 12.10 -20.90 -20.58
CA ASN A 107 12.78 -19.62 -20.77
C ASN A 107 11.82 -18.47 -21.12
N TYR A 108 10.66 -18.75 -21.71
CA TYR A 108 9.61 -17.74 -21.86
C TYR A 108 9.01 -17.32 -20.52
N PHE A 109 8.84 -18.24 -19.56
CA PHE A 109 8.43 -17.89 -18.21
C PHE A 109 9.50 -17.09 -17.45
N ILE A 110 10.77 -17.41 -17.66
CA ILE A 110 11.88 -16.62 -17.10
C ILE A 110 11.85 -15.19 -17.66
N VAL A 111 11.65 -15.02 -18.97
CA VAL A 111 11.48 -13.68 -19.57
C VAL A 111 10.23 -12.98 -19.03
N ASN A 112 9.14 -13.69 -18.78
CA ASN A 112 7.94 -13.12 -18.19
C ASN A 112 8.22 -12.48 -16.82
N LEU A 113 8.94 -13.20 -15.95
CA LEU A 113 9.38 -12.69 -14.65
C LEU A 113 10.29 -11.47 -14.82
N ALA A 114 11.29 -11.55 -15.70
CA ALA A 114 12.21 -10.45 -15.95
C ALA A 114 11.51 -9.17 -16.46
N VAL A 115 10.47 -9.29 -17.30
CA VAL A 115 9.68 -8.14 -17.76
C VAL A 115 8.88 -7.53 -16.60
N GLY A 116 8.29 -8.33 -15.73
CA GLY A 116 7.62 -7.86 -14.52
C GLY A 116 8.57 -7.13 -13.58
N ASP A 117 9.74 -7.70 -13.34
CA ASP A 117 10.77 -7.10 -12.48
C ASP A 117 11.33 -5.79 -13.05
N ILE A 118 11.50 -5.67 -14.37
CA ILE A 118 11.90 -4.40 -15.01
C ILE A 118 10.81 -3.34 -14.81
N LEU A 119 9.54 -3.70 -15.02
CA LEU A 119 8.42 -2.77 -14.81
C LEU A 119 8.39 -2.25 -13.37
N MET A 120 8.55 -3.15 -12.39
CA MET A 120 8.67 -2.81 -10.98
C MET A 120 9.87 -1.93 -10.67
N THR A 121 11.03 -2.29 -11.22
CA THR A 121 12.28 -1.56 -10.99
C THR A 121 12.16 -0.12 -11.48
N LEU A 122 11.50 0.11 -12.63
CA LEU A 122 11.33 1.43 -13.22
C LEU A 122 10.23 2.27 -12.54
N LEU A 123 9.15 1.65 -12.07
CA LEU A 123 7.98 2.37 -11.52
C LEU A 123 7.95 2.43 -9.99
N CYS A 124 8.55 1.49 -9.29
CA CYS A 124 8.52 1.45 -7.83
C CYS A 124 9.76 2.11 -7.24
N ILE A 125 10.95 1.61 -7.59
CA ILE A 125 12.20 1.99 -6.92
C ILE A 125 12.49 3.50 -6.97
N PRO A 126 12.45 4.21 -8.12
CA PRO A 126 12.76 5.64 -8.13
C PRO A 126 11.72 6.47 -7.38
N PHE A 127 10.44 6.10 -7.44
CA PHE A 127 9.37 6.84 -6.75
C PHE A 127 9.43 6.62 -5.24
N SER A 128 9.67 5.39 -4.79
CA SER A 128 9.91 5.07 -3.39
C SER A 128 11.19 5.73 -2.89
N PHE A 129 12.28 5.73 -3.67
CA PHE A 129 13.52 6.40 -3.30
C PHE A 129 13.32 7.90 -3.04
N VAL A 130 12.65 8.59 -3.97
CA VAL A 130 12.39 10.03 -3.86
C VAL A 130 11.48 10.31 -2.65
N THR A 131 10.43 9.52 -2.47
CA THR A 131 9.47 9.70 -1.37
C THR A 131 10.11 9.40 -0.01
N THR A 132 10.84 8.29 0.12
CA THR A 132 11.34 7.77 1.40
C THR A 132 12.71 8.33 1.80
N LEU A 133 13.54 8.81 0.87
CA LEU A 133 14.88 9.31 1.21
C LEU A 133 15.07 10.80 0.94
N LEU A 134 14.48 11.34 -0.14
CA LEU A 134 14.70 12.75 -0.50
C LEU A 134 13.68 13.70 0.13
N LEU A 135 12.39 13.36 0.09
CA LEU A 135 11.32 14.31 0.39
C LEU A 135 10.50 13.99 1.65
N GLN A 136 10.46 12.74 2.11
CA GLN A 136 9.59 12.29 3.23
C GLN A 136 8.10 12.60 3.01
N HIS A 137 7.69 12.80 1.76
CA HIS A 137 6.30 12.99 1.34
C HIS A 137 6.15 12.59 -0.13
N TRP A 138 4.90 12.49 -0.59
CA TRP A 138 4.53 12.09 -1.93
C TRP A 138 4.21 13.31 -2.83
N PRO A 139 5.14 13.74 -3.70
CA PRO A 139 4.93 14.91 -4.56
C PRO A 139 4.26 14.57 -5.91
N PHE A 140 4.12 13.29 -6.26
CA PHE A 140 3.75 12.87 -7.63
C PHE A 140 2.24 12.89 -7.93
N GLY A 141 1.43 13.30 -6.96
CA GLY A 141 -0.02 13.40 -7.08
C GLY A 141 -0.76 12.05 -7.09
N ARG A 142 -2.08 12.12 -7.29
CA ARG A 142 -3.01 10.98 -7.15
C ARG A 142 -2.82 9.87 -8.15
N ILE A 143 -2.62 10.21 -9.42
CA ILE A 143 -2.49 9.22 -10.50
C ILE A 143 -1.27 8.34 -10.25
N MET A 144 -0.14 8.95 -9.88
CA MET A 144 1.08 8.19 -9.62
C MET A 144 0.99 7.37 -8.34
N CYS A 145 0.30 7.86 -7.30
CA CYS A 145 0.08 7.09 -6.07
C CYS A 145 -0.63 5.76 -6.39
N SER A 146 -1.78 5.82 -7.06
CA SER A 146 -2.51 4.62 -7.48
C SER A 146 -1.70 3.76 -8.46
N THR A 147 -0.95 4.36 -9.39
CA THR A 147 -0.17 3.63 -10.41
C THR A 147 0.98 2.85 -9.79
N VAL A 148 1.72 3.46 -8.87
CA VAL A 148 2.87 2.84 -8.22
C VAL A 148 2.39 1.68 -7.34
N SER A 149 1.38 1.89 -6.48
CA SER A 149 0.81 0.82 -5.66
C SER A 149 0.19 -0.31 -6.51
N TYR A 150 -0.53 0.04 -7.59
CA TYR A 150 -1.08 -0.94 -8.52
C TYR A 150 0.01 -1.78 -9.19
N SER A 151 1.07 -1.14 -9.68
CA SER A 151 2.19 -1.84 -10.32
C SER A 151 2.85 -2.83 -9.35
N GLN A 152 2.97 -2.43 -8.07
CA GLN A 152 3.51 -3.29 -7.01
C GLN A 152 2.69 -4.56 -6.82
N ALA A 153 1.39 -4.41 -6.60
CA ALA A 153 0.49 -5.54 -6.43
C ALA A 153 0.43 -6.42 -7.70
N MET A 154 0.33 -5.81 -8.88
CA MET A 154 0.29 -6.52 -10.15
C MET A 154 1.52 -7.41 -10.34
N SER A 155 2.73 -6.91 -10.07
CA SER A 155 3.94 -7.73 -10.24
C SER A 155 4.01 -8.88 -9.25
N VAL A 156 3.54 -8.70 -8.01
CA VAL A 156 3.45 -9.80 -7.03
C VAL A 156 2.51 -10.89 -7.57
N PHE A 157 1.35 -10.51 -8.11
CA PHE A 157 0.42 -11.46 -8.71
C PHE A 157 0.97 -12.14 -9.98
N VAL A 158 1.61 -11.40 -10.88
CA VAL A 158 2.24 -11.97 -12.08
C VAL A 158 3.29 -13.01 -11.69
N SER A 159 4.14 -12.72 -10.70
CA SER A 159 5.15 -13.65 -10.22
C SER A 159 4.52 -14.89 -9.58
N ALA A 160 3.52 -14.72 -8.72
CA ALA A 160 2.81 -15.84 -8.08
C ALA A 160 2.13 -16.74 -9.12
N TYR A 161 1.36 -16.18 -10.05
CA TYR A 161 0.67 -16.97 -11.08
C TYR A 161 1.65 -17.61 -12.07
N THR A 162 2.80 -16.98 -12.35
CA THR A 162 3.86 -17.60 -13.14
C THR A 162 4.44 -18.82 -12.45
N LEU A 163 4.71 -18.76 -11.14
CA LEU A 163 5.19 -19.89 -10.35
C LEU A 163 4.17 -21.04 -10.31
N VAL A 164 2.89 -20.72 -10.19
CA VAL A 164 1.81 -21.72 -10.28
C VAL A 164 1.81 -22.37 -11.67
N ALA A 165 1.88 -21.59 -12.74
CA ALA A 165 1.91 -22.11 -14.12
C ALA A 165 3.11 -23.04 -14.36
N ILE A 166 4.30 -22.65 -13.89
CA ILE A 166 5.50 -23.51 -13.94
C ILE A 166 5.27 -24.81 -13.16
N SER A 167 4.71 -24.72 -11.95
CA SER A 167 4.43 -25.89 -11.11
C SER A 167 3.46 -26.86 -11.76
N VAL A 168 2.39 -26.35 -12.38
CA VAL A 168 1.42 -27.16 -13.12
C VAL A 168 2.06 -27.83 -14.34
N ASP A 169 2.88 -27.11 -15.11
CA ASP A 169 3.62 -27.69 -16.25
C ASP A 169 4.55 -28.83 -15.80
N ARG A 170 5.27 -28.65 -14.68
CA ARG A 170 6.13 -29.69 -14.11
C ARG A 170 5.32 -30.89 -13.63
N TYR A 171 4.24 -30.66 -12.90
CA TYR A 171 3.34 -31.71 -12.42
C TYR A 171 2.79 -32.56 -13.57
N MET A 172 2.29 -31.90 -14.62
CA MET A 172 1.76 -32.56 -15.82
C MET A 172 2.82 -33.40 -16.53
N ALA A 173 4.06 -32.90 -16.62
CA ALA A 173 5.16 -33.62 -17.24
C ALA A 173 5.60 -34.88 -16.46
N ILE A 174 5.38 -34.93 -15.15
CA ILE A 174 5.70 -36.09 -14.30
C ILE A 174 4.56 -37.11 -14.37
N MET A 175 3.31 -36.67 -14.24
CA MET A 175 2.14 -37.56 -14.19
C MET A 175 1.78 -38.17 -15.55
N TRP A 176 2.01 -37.45 -16.65
CA TRP A 176 1.69 -37.92 -18.01
C TRP A 176 2.91 -37.86 -18.93
N PRO A 177 3.90 -38.75 -18.75
CA PRO A 177 5.17 -38.70 -19.49
C PRO A 177 5.01 -38.91 -21.02
N LEU A 178 3.90 -39.51 -21.46
CA LEU A 178 3.59 -39.73 -22.88
C LEU A 178 2.82 -38.57 -23.53
N LYS A 179 2.34 -37.60 -22.74
CA LYS A 179 1.63 -36.44 -23.26
C LYS A 179 2.65 -35.42 -23.77
N PRO A 180 2.46 -34.83 -24.97
CA PRO A 180 3.39 -33.84 -25.50
C PRO A 180 3.53 -32.66 -24.54
N ARG A 181 4.77 -32.21 -24.34
CA ARG A 181 5.06 -31.02 -23.52
C ARG A 181 4.38 -29.79 -24.10
N MET A 182 4.13 -28.80 -23.23
CA MET A 182 3.57 -27.52 -23.61
C MET A 182 4.33 -26.94 -24.82
N SER A 183 3.60 -26.53 -25.85
CA SER A 183 4.17 -25.85 -27.00
C SER A 183 4.50 -24.39 -26.67
N LYS A 184 5.36 -23.76 -27.48
CA LYS A 184 5.71 -22.33 -27.32
C LYS A 184 4.47 -21.43 -27.45
N THR A 185 3.51 -21.80 -28.30
CA THR A 185 2.26 -21.06 -28.47
C THR A 185 1.40 -21.16 -27.22
N GLN A 186 1.26 -22.35 -26.64
CA GLN A 186 0.54 -22.54 -25.37
C GLN A 186 1.20 -21.74 -24.24
N ALA A 187 2.53 -21.73 -24.14
CA ALA A 187 3.24 -20.94 -23.14
C ALA A 187 2.93 -19.43 -23.24
N LYS A 188 2.90 -18.89 -24.46
CA LYS A 188 2.52 -17.48 -24.70
C LYS A 188 1.07 -17.20 -24.29
N VAL A 189 0.15 -18.12 -24.59
CA VAL A 189 -1.25 -18.01 -24.16
C VAL A 189 -1.36 -18.03 -22.64
N VAL A 190 -0.63 -18.92 -21.96
CA VAL A 190 -0.58 -18.97 -20.49
C VAL A 190 -0.04 -17.65 -19.92
N ILE A 191 1.01 -17.08 -20.50
CA ILE A 191 1.53 -15.77 -20.09
C ILE A 191 0.45 -14.69 -20.23
N LEU A 192 -0.26 -14.62 -21.36
CA LEU A 192 -1.36 -13.65 -21.54
C LEU A 192 -2.48 -13.83 -20.50
N ILE A 193 -2.82 -15.07 -20.17
CA ILE A 193 -3.80 -15.39 -19.12
C ILE A 193 -3.30 -14.90 -17.76
N VAL A 194 -2.03 -15.17 -17.41
CA VAL A 194 -1.40 -14.72 -16.17
C VAL A 194 -1.48 -13.21 -16.03
N TRP A 195 -1.11 -12.46 -17.06
CA TRP A 195 -1.21 -11.00 -17.05
C TRP A 195 -2.65 -10.51 -16.90
N THR A 196 -3.59 -11.13 -17.61
CA THR A 196 -5.00 -10.75 -17.54
C THR A 196 -5.55 -10.96 -16.13
N ILE A 197 -5.28 -12.12 -15.52
CA ILE A 197 -5.74 -12.43 -14.16
C ILE A 197 -5.07 -11.48 -13.16
N ALA A 198 -3.75 -11.25 -13.27
CA ALA A 198 -3.02 -10.34 -12.38
C ALA A 198 -3.53 -8.90 -12.45
N VAL A 199 -3.83 -8.41 -13.67
CA VAL A 199 -4.42 -7.09 -13.89
C VAL A 199 -5.77 -6.97 -13.18
N ILE A 200 -6.63 -7.98 -13.32
CA ILE A 200 -7.96 -8.03 -12.71
C ILE A 200 -7.86 -8.09 -11.19
N THR A 201 -6.99 -8.94 -10.64
CA THR A 201 -6.86 -9.13 -9.19
C THR A 201 -6.24 -7.93 -8.50
N ALA A 202 -5.41 -7.16 -9.19
CA ALA A 202 -4.84 -5.92 -8.67
C ALA A 202 -5.79 -4.71 -8.75
N LEU A 203 -6.93 -4.78 -9.45
CA LEU A 203 -7.84 -3.64 -9.64
C LEU A 203 -8.32 -2.94 -8.36
N PRO A 204 -8.54 -3.62 -7.21
CA PRO A 204 -8.94 -2.94 -5.99
C PRO A 204 -7.90 -1.93 -5.48
N ILE A 205 -6.61 -2.13 -5.79
CA ILE A 205 -5.51 -1.32 -5.25
C ILE A 205 -5.65 0.17 -5.63
N PRO A 206 -5.84 0.55 -6.90
CA PRO A 206 -6.10 1.94 -7.28
C PRO A 206 -7.29 2.60 -6.55
N LEU A 207 -8.28 1.82 -6.12
CA LEU A 207 -9.47 2.32 -5.43
C LEU A 207 -9.18 2.64 -3.95
N VAL A 208 -8.36 1.80 -3.31
CA VAL A 208 -7.97 1.96 -1.90
C VAL A 208 -6.74 2.85 -1.70
N SER A 209 -5.89 3.01 -2.73
CA SER A 209 -4.75 3.92 -2.70
C SER A 209 -5.23 5.38 -2.72
N GLN A 210 -4.97 6.11 -1.63
CA GLN A 210 -5.41 7.49 -1.44
C GLN A 210 -4.25 8.39 -1.03
N LEU A 211 -4.38 9.70 -1.35
CA LEU A 211 -3.51 10.71 -0.77
C LEU A 211 -4.13 11.18 0.53
N ILE A 212 -3.37 11.03 1.60
CA ILE A 212 -3.80 11.43 2.95
C ILE A 212 -2.83 12.46 3.53
N GLN A 213 -3.32 13.17 4.53
CA GLN A 213 -2.55 14.13 5.33
C GLN A 213 -2.75 13.73 6.81
N PRO A 214 -1.92 12.80 7.33
CA PRO A 214 -2.22 12.13 8.59
C PRO A 214 -2.06 13.03 9.82
N THR A 215 -1.22 14.07 9.74
CA THR A 215 -0.96 14.97 10.87
C THR A 215 -1.13 16.43 10.47
N GLU A 216 -1.26 17.31 11.47
CA GLU A 216 -1.43 18.76 11.25
C GLU A 216 -0.23 19.39 10.52
N PHE A 217 0.96 18.81 10.67
CA PHE A 217 2.15 19.16 9.90
C PHE A 217 1.91 18.98 8.38
N PHE A 218 1.39 17.81 7.97
CA PHE A 218 1.13 17.53 6.56
C PHE A 218 0.07 18.48 5.98
N LYS A 219 -0.99 18.76 6.74
CA LYS A 219 -2.05 19.71 6.36
C LYS A 219 -1.54 21.12 6.16
N THR A 220 -0.81 21.63 7.16
CA THR A 220 -0.31 23.01 7.15
C THR A 220 0.75 23.22 6.07
N CYS A 221 1.58 22.21 5.83
CA CYS A 221 2.64 22.26 4.82
C CYS A 221 2.20 21.84 3.43
N GLY A 222 0.93 21.48 3.23
CA GLY A 222 0.40 20.99 1.95
C GLY A 222 1.12 19.76 1.41
N ARG A 223 1.60 18.89 2.31
CA ARG A 223 2.33 17.65 1.98
C ARG A 223 1.39 16.46 2.07
N PHE A 224 1.58 15.49 1.19
CA PHE A 224 0.73 14.30 1.13
C PHE A 224 1.54 13.02 1.33
N ILE A 225 0.90 11.97 1.82
CA ILE A 225 1.42 10.60 1.80
C ILE A 225 0.49 9.75 0.93
N CYS A 226 1.07 8.80 0.20
CA CYS A 226 0.32 7.78 -0.53
C CYS A 226 0.18 6.55 0.36
N GLU A 227 -1.04 6.19 0.75
CA GLU A 227 -1.31 5.04 1.61
C GLU A 227 -2.55 4.27 1.13
N GLU A 228 -2.59 2.97 1.41
CA GLU A 228 -3.75 2.12 1.15
C GLU A 228 -4.72 2.19 2.34
N HIS A 229 -5.92 2.73 2.09
CA HIS A 229 -6.97 2.79 3.11
C HIS A 229 -7.93 1.61 2.94
N TRP A 230 -7.81 0.64 3.84
CA TRP A 230 -8.72 -0.51 3.94
C TRP A 230 -9.75 -0.24 5.03
N GLU A 231 -11.04 -0.35 4.71
CA GLU A 231 -12.09 -0.18 5.71
C GLU A 231 -12.08 -1.37 6.70
N ASP A 232 -11.59 -1.13 7.90
CA ASP A 232 -11.61 -2.09 8.98
C ASP A 232 -13.04 -2.24 9.54
N LYS A 233 -13.68 -3.39 9.24
CA LYS A 233 -14.99 -3.73 9.83
C LYS A 233 -14.97 -3.74 11.37
N SER A 234 -13.81 -3.92 12.01
CA SER A 234 -13.62 -3.85 13.46
C SER A 234 -13.70 -2.41 14.01
N MET A 235 -13.23 -1.41 13.28
CA MET A 235 -13.38 0.01 13.64
C MET A 235 -14.82 0.50 13.49
N SER A 236 -15.61 -0.10 12.59
CA SER A 236 -17.04 0.19 12.49
C SER A 236 -17.84 -0.25 13.73
N LEU A 237 -17.35 -1.24 14.49
CA LEU A 237 -17.94 -1.67 15.77
C LEU A 237 -17.39 -0.87 16.96
N GLN A 238 -16.13 -0.46 16.91
CA GLN A 238 -15.52 0.39 17.94
C GLN A 238 -16.15 1.79 17.95
N ASN A 239 -16.38 2.37 16.76
CA ASN A 239 -17.03 3.68 16.62
C ASN A 239 -18.56 3.62 16.87
N LYS A 240 -19.19 2.43 16.70
CA LYS A 240 -20.58 2.18 17.13
C LYS A 240 -20.76 2.17 18.65
N ASN A 241 -19.70 1.92 19.42
CA ASN A 241 -19.77 1.87 20.88
C ASN A 241 -19.48 3.21 21.57
N CYS A 242 -18.92 4.20 20.86
CA CYS A 242 -18.74 5.55 21.39
C CYS A 242 -20.01 6.42 21.25
N GLY A 243 -20.88 6.11 20.28
CA GLY A 243 -22.15 6.79 20.07
C GLY A 243 -23.35 5.99 20.58
N ARG A 244 -23.56 5.89 21.89
CA ARG A 244 -24.89 5.52 22.43
C ARG A 244 -25.86 6.72 22.33
N PHE A 245 -25.97 7.31 21.15
CA PHE A 245 -27.08 8.15 20.71
C PHE A 245 -27.25 7.92 19.21
N ILE A 246 -28.46 7.56 18.84
CA ILE A 246 -28.87 7.02 17.53
C ILE A 246 -28.51 8.00 16.41
N CYS A 247 -27.74 7.55 15.41
CA CYS A 247 -27.73 8.14 14.08
C CYS A 247 -28.36 7.13 13.11
N GLU A 248 -29.53 7.47 12.58
CA GLU A 248 -30.20 6.76 11.50
C GLU A 248 -29.32 6.71 10.24
N GLU A 249 -29.36 5.55 9.58
CA GLU A 249 -28.61 5.22 8.37
C GLU A 249 -28.98 6.11 7.18
N HIS A 250 -27.98 6.66 6.48
CA HIS A 250 -28.09 6.94 5.04
C HIS A 250 -26.69 7.11 4.36
N TRP A 251 -26.31 6.08 3.59
CA TRP A 251 -25.40 6.03 2.41
C TRP A 251 -23.87 6.22 2.52
N GLU A 252 -23.13 5.21 2.04
CA GLU A 252 -22.39 5.27 0.75
C GLU A 252 -22.11 3.86 0.15
N ASP A 253 -23.13 3.29 -0.50
CA ASP A 253 -23.18 1.88 -0.96
C ASP A 253 -22.58 1.65 -2.39
N LYS A 254 -21.67 2.52 -2.86
CA LYS A 254 -21.18 2.47 -4.26
C LYS A 254 -19.79 1.88 -4.46
N LYS A 255 -18.88 1.98 -3.48
CA LYS A 255 -17.52 1.43 -3.60
C LYS A 255 -17.42 -0.05 -3.22
N GLU A 256 -18.22 -0.50 -2.24
CA GLU A 256 -18.22 -1.91 -1.80
C GLU A 256 -18.75 -2.88 -2.87
N HIS A 257 -19.67 -2.44 -3.73
CA HIS A 257 -20.30 -3.33 -4.71
C HIS A 257 -19.35 -3.76 -5.84
N GLU A 258 -18.46 -2.88 -6.31
CA GLU A 258 -17.46 -3.22 -7.33
C GLU A 258 -16.36 -4.12 -6.77
N VAL A 259 -15.87 -3.84 -5.56
CA VAL A 259 -14.84 -4.65 -4.89
C VAL A 259 -15.38 -6.04 -4.53
N SER A 260 -16.60 -6.13 -3.99
CA SER A 260 -17.22 -7.42 -3.63
C SER A 260 -17.53 -8.30 -4.85
N LEU A 261 -17.97 -7.71 -5.97
CA LEU A 261 -18.21 -8.46 -7.21
C LEU A 261 -16.92 -9.06 -7.77
N GLN A 262 -15.80 -8.32 -7.74
CA GLN A 262 -14.51 -8.80 -8.23
C GLN A 262 -13.94 -9.90 -7.33
N VAL A 263 -14.00 -9.74 -6.00
CA VAL A 263 -13.60 -10.80 -5.05
C VAL A 263 -14.43 -12.07 -5.27
N ARG A 264 -15.75 -11.95 -5.42
CA ARG A 264 -16.63 -13.10 -5.72
C ARG A 264 -16.38 -13.73 -7.09
N LEU A 265 -15.95 -12.96 -8.10
CA LEU A 265 -15.58 -13.48 -9.42
C LEU A 265 -14.27 -14.28 -9.38
N VAL A 266 -13.28 -13.80 -8.63
CA VAL A 266 -12.00 -14.51 -8.39
C VAL A 266 -12.24 -15.79 -7.59
N GLU A 267 -13.07 -15.73 -6.54
CA GLU A 267 -13.47 -16.93 -5.77
C GLU A 267 -14.21 -17.96 -6.64
N LYS A 268 -15.15 -17.52 -7.49
CA LYS A 268 -15.86 -18.42 -8.43
C LYS A 268 -14.93 -19.06 -9.48
N TRP A 269 -13.90 -18.34 -9.94
CA TRP A 269 -12.89 -18.87 -10.87
C TRP A 269 -11.94 -19.87 -10.19
N GLY A 270 -11.50 -19.60 -8.96
CA GLY A 270 -10.64 -20.52 -8.19
C GLY A 270 -11.28 -21.89 -7.93
N VAL A 271 -12.61 -21.93 -7.78
CA VAL A 271 -13.37 -23.19 -7.59
C VAL A 271 -13.54 -23.98 -8.90
N SER A 272 -13.53 -23.32 -10.06
CA SER A 272 -13.81 -23.96 -11.35
C SER A 272 -12.62 -24.78 -11.90
N TYR A 273 -11.40 -24.57 -11.41
CA TYR A 273 -10.19 -25.29 -11.85
C TYR A 273 -9.87 -26.55 -11.02
N LEU A 274 -10.63 -26.82 -9.95
CA LEU A 274 -10.37 -27.92 -9.01
C LEU A 274 -11.38 -29.07 -9.09
N GLN A 275 -12.26 -29.14 -10.10
CA GLN A 275 -13.07 -30.35 -10.29
C GLN A 275 -12.24 -31.45 -10.96
N PRO A 276 -12.00 -32.59 -10.27
CA PRO A 276 -11.50 -33.78 -10.93
C PRO A 276 -12.58 -34.27 -11.89
N THR A 277 -12.23 -34.52 -13.15
CA THR A 277 -13.08 -35.30 -14.05
C THR A 277 -13.15 -36.73 -13.53
N GLU A 278 -14.14 -37.02 -12.70
CA GLU A 278 -14.47 -38.38 -12.27
C GLU A 278 -15.07 -39.12 -13.48
N GLN A 279 -14.35 -40.14 -13.94
CA GLN A 279 -14.79 -41.06 -14.98
C GLN A 279 -16.02 -41.83 -14.51
N ALA A 280 -17.10 -41.75 -15.27
CA ALA A 280 -18.26 -42.63 -15.14
C ALA A 280 -17.88 -44.09 -15.50
N PRO A 281 -18.31 -45.10 -14.73
CA PRO A 281 -18.35 -46.48 -15.19
C PRO A 281 -19.72 -46.78 -15.84
N GLY A 282 -19.68 -47.21 -17.10
CA GLY A 282 -20.77 -47.84 -17.83
C GLY A 282 -20.19 -48.90 -18.74
#